data_AF-A0A1V5S8R8-F1
#
_entry.id   AF-A0A1V5S8R8-F1
#
_cell.length_a   1.000
_cell.length_b   1.000
_cell.length_c   1.000
_cell.angle_alpha   90.00
_cell.angle_beta   90.00
_cell.angle_gamma   90.00
#
_symmetry.space_group_name_H-M   'P 1'
#
loop_
_entity.id
_entity.type
_entity.pdbx_description
1 polymer ?
#
loop_
_entity_poly.entity_id
_entity_poly.type
_entity_poly.pdbx_seq_one_letter_code
_entity_poly.pdbx_strand_id
1 'polypeptide(L)'
;MDEILSKEFAKKFNFIVVDTQGVELNVLKSFGQLLDGFDYIYTEVNTAESYKGCALMTEIDEFLRVHGFKKIRYFVDKKWHWGDAFYVKG
;
A
#
# COMPACT_ATOMS: atom_id res chain seq x y z
N MET A 1 2.15 12.07 -2.36
CA MET A 1 2.49 12.26 -0.95
C MET A 1 3.77 13.07 -0.77
N ASP A 2 4.80 12.86 -1.59
CA ASP A 2 6.07 13.63 -1.54
C ASP A 2 5.89 15.16 -1.63
N GLU A 3 4.89 15.63 -2.36
CA GLU A 3 4.59 17.07 -2.49
C GLU A 3 3.81 17.65 -1.30
N ILE A 4 3.19 16.79 -0.48
CA ILE A 4 2.28 17.20 0.61
C ILE A 4 2.99 17.06 1.96
N LEU A 5 3.79 16.02 2.15
CA LEU A 5 4.50 15.74 3.39
C LEU A 5 5.95 16.21 3.27
N SER A 6 6.40 17.05 4.21
CA SER A 6 7.83 17.33 4.32
C SER A 6 8.58 16.10 4.84
N LYS A 7 9.82 15.89 4.37
CA LYS A 7 10.69 14.81 4.85
C LYS A 7 10.83 14.80 6.38
N GLU A 8 10.96 15.98 7.00
CA GLU A 8 11.09 16.12 8.45
C GLU A 8 9.82 15.75 9.21
N PHE A 9 8.64 16.03 8.65
CA PHE A 9 7.38 15.61 9.26
C PHE A 9 7.17 14.10 9.10
N ALA A 10 7.45 13.54 7.92
CA ALA A 10 7.28 12.12 7.62
C ALA A 10 8.10 11.20 8.54
N LYS A 11 9.33 11.60 8.90
CA LYS A 11 10.22 10.85 9.83
C LYS A 11 9.63 10.59 11.22
N LYS A 12 8.54 11.26 11.60
CA LYS A 12 7.85 11.03 12.88
C LYS A 12 6.97 9.78 12.88
N PHE A 13 6.80 9.15 11.71
CA PHE A 13 5.92 8.02 11.50
C PHE A 13 6.69 6.91 10.80
N ASN A 14 6.31 5.66 11.09
CA ASN A 14 6.86 4.49 10.43
C ASN A 14 5.77 3.52 9.94
N PHE A 15 4.51 3.95 9.97
CA PHE A 15 3.35 3.18 9.55
C PHE A 15 2.50 3.97 8.55
N ILE A 16 2.20 3.37 7.39
CA ILE A 16 1.25 3.89 6.40
C ILE A 16 -0.05 3.07 6.46
N VAL A 17 -1.19 3.76 6.49
CA VAL A 17 -2.51 3.16 6.29
C VAL A 17 -3.12 3.77 5.02
N VAL A 18 -3.54 2.94 4.07
CA VAL A 18 -4.17 3.39 2.83
C VAL A 18 -5.51 2.67 2.63
N ASP A 19 -6.56 3.45 2.48
CA ASP A 19 -7.90 2.97 2.14
C ASP A 19 -8.50 4.04 1.22
N THR A 20 -8.34 3.83 -0.09
CA THR A 20 -8.72 4.82 -1.12
C THR A 20 -9.63 4.24 -2.19
N GLN A 21 -10.27 3.11 -1.89
CA GLN A 21 -11.31 2.46 -2.68
C GLN A 21 -10.88 2.31 -4.16
N GLY A 22 -9.69 1.76 -4.39
CA GLY A 22 -9.17 1.38 -5.71
C GLY A 22 -8.01 2.22 -6.23
N VAL A 23 -7.49 3.18 -5.47
CA VAL A 23 -6.36 4.06 -5.86
C VAL A 23 -5.10 3.79 -5.04
N GLU A 24 -5.04 2.67 -4.31
CA GLU A 24 -4.03 2.37 -3.30
C GLU A 24 -2.62 2.37 -3.88
N LEU A 25 -2.42 1.70 -5.02
CA LEU A 25 -1.11 1.63 -5.68
C LEU A 25 -0.60 3.01 -6.10
N ASN A 26 -1.49 3.91 -6.54
CA ASN A 26 -1.10 5.27 -6.94
C ASN A 26 -0.72 6.10 -5.71
N VAL A 27 -1.46 5.94 -4.60
CA VAL A 27 -1.11 6.58 -3.33
C VAL A 27 0.27 6.11 -2.86
N LEU A 28 0.51 4.80 -2.86
CA LEU A 28 1.79 4.20 -2.47
C LEU A 28 2.94 4.66 -3.38
N LYS A 29 2.74 4.71 -4.70
CA LYS A 29 3.72 5.27 -5.65
C LYS A 29 4.00 6.74 -5.39
N SER A 30 3.01 7.51 -4.95
CA SER A 30 3.17 8.94 -4.67
C SER A 30 4.01 9.25 -3.43
N PHE A 31 4.37 8.24 -2.63
CA PHE A 31 5.37 8.36 -1.55
C PHE A 31 6.81 8.32 -2.05
N GLY A 32 7.07 8.05 -3.34
CA GLY A 32 8.42 8.13 -3.93
C GLY A 32 9.56 7.72 -2.99
N GLN A 33 10.41 8.69 -2.62
CA GLN A 33 11.52 8.45 -1.68
C GLN A 33 11.11 8.44 -0.21
N LEU A 34 9.98 9.05 0.15
CA LEU A 34 9.46 9.00 1.52
C LEU A 34 9.11 7.57 1.94
N LEU A 35 8.71 6.71 1.00
CA LEU A 35 8.36 5.31 1.26
C LEU A 35 9.50 4.57 1.99
N ASP A 36 10.75 4.99 1.79
CA ASP A 36 11.90 4.35 2.41
C ASP A 36 11.96 4.52 3.93
N GLY A 37 11.32 5.55 4.49
CA GLY A 37 11.30 5.84 5.91
C GLY A 37 10.24 5.08 6.70
N PHE A 38 9.44 4.22 6.05
CA PHE A 38 8.36 3.47 6.70
C PHE A 38 8.73 1.99 6.83
N ASP A 39 8.33 1.40 7.96
CA ASP A 39 8.54 -0.02 8.26
C ASP A 39 7.29 -0.85 7.93
N TYR A 40 6.11 -0.22 7.99
CA TYR A 40 4.82 -0.90 7.97
C TYR A 40 3.85 -0.24 6.99
N ILE A 41 3.11 -1.07 6.26
CA ILE A 41 2.02 -0.64 5.39
C ILE A 41 0.81 -1.54 5.63
N TYR A 42 -0.33 -0.94 5.90
CA TYR A 42 -1.64 -1.60 5.86
C TYR A 42 -2.46 -0.96 4.74
N THR A 43 -3.01 -1.76 3.85
CA THR A 43 -3.78 -1.23 2.71
C THR A 43 -4.94 -2.12 2.34
N GLU A 44 -6.03 -1.51 1.87
CA GLU A 44 -7.06 -2.22 1.13
C GLU A 44 -6.41 -2.88 -0.11
N VAL A 45 -6.87 -4.07 -0.49
CA VAL A 45 -6.43 -4.82 -1.66
C VAL A 45 -7.60 -5.46 -2.37
N ASN A 46 -7.48 -5.55 -3.69
CA ASN A 46 -8.49 -6.11 -4.58
C ASN A 46 -7.95 -7.36 -5.30
N THR A 47 -8.73 -8.43 -5.38
CA THR A 47 -8.38 -9.68 -6.12
C THR A 47 -9.12 -9.82 -7.45
N ALA A 48 -10.07 -8.92 -7.69
CA ALA A 48 -10.72 -8.68 -8.97
C ALA A 48 -10.95 -7.17 -9.10
N GLU A 49 -11.40 -6.70 -10.26
CA GLU A 49 -11.69 -5.28 -10.49
C GLU A 49 -12.98 -4.84 -9.77
N SER A 50 -12.93 -4.67 -8.44
CA SER A 50 -14.03 -4.14 -7.64
C SER A 50 -14.27 -2.65 -7.92
N TYR A 51 -13.21 -1.95 -8.31
CA TYR A 51 -13.19 -0.56 -8.74
C TYR A 51 -12.56 -0.45 -10.11
N LYS A 52 -13.16 0.37 -10.99
CA LYS A 52 -12.68 0.51 -12.37
C LYS A 52 -11.22 0.97 -12.41
N GLY A 53 -10.34 0.15 -12.98
CA GLY A 53 -8.91 0.40 -13.11
C GLY A 53 -8.13 0.32 -11.80
N CYS A 54 -8.68 -0.28 -10.74
CA CYS A 54 -7.91 -0.49 -9.51
C CYS A 54 -6.77 -1.47 -9.71
N ALA A 55 -5.71 -1.27 -8.93
CA ALA A 55 -4.63 -2.24 -8.86
C ALA A 55 -5.11 -3.51 -8.15
N LEU A 56 -4.72 -4.67 -8.71
CA LEU A 56 -4.86 -5.94 -8.03
C LEU A 56 -3.80 -6.08 -6.93
N MET A 57 -4.11 -6.91 -5.93
CA MET A 57 -3.22 -7.22 -4.81
C MET A 57 -1.83 -7.66 -5.30
N THR A 58 -1.76 -8.39 -6.41
CA THR A 58 -0.49 -8.84 -7.01
C THR A 58 0.36 -7.70 -7.54
N GLU A 59 -0.25 -6.63 -8.04
CA GLU A 59 0.46 -5.44 -8.53
C GLU A 59 0.97 -4.59 -7.36
N ILE A 60 0.20 -4.51 -6.27
CA ILE A 60 0.63 -3.90 -5.01
C ILE A 60 1.81 -4.71 -4.42
N ASP A 61 1.69 -6.04 -4.37
CA ASP A 61 2.76 -6.93 -3.90
C ASP A 61 4.05 -6.72 -4.70
N GLU A 62 3.96 -6.67 -6.03
CA GLU A 62 5.13 -6.48 -6.88
C GLU A 62 5.82 -5.14 -6.64
N PHE A 63 5.05 -4.06 -6.57
CA PHE A 63 5.57 -2.73 -6.29
C PHE A 63 6.24 -2.66 -4.92
N LEU A 64 5.57 -3.15 -3.88
CA LEU A 64 6.08 -3.10 -2.51
C LEU A 64 7.31 -4.01 -2.31
N ARG A 65 7.35 -5.16 -2.99
CA ARG A 65 8.51 -6.07 -2.98
C ARG A 65 9.78 -5.40 -3.49
N VAL A 66 9.68 -4.56 -4.52
CA VAL A 66 10.84 -3.80 -5.05
C VAL A 66 11.38 -2.80 -4.02
N HIS A 67 10.53 -2.35 -3.10
CA HIS A 67 10.89 -1.43 -2.00
C HIS A 67 11.25 -2.15 -0.69
N GLY A 68 11.49 -3.46 -0.74
CA GLY A 68 11.91 -4.24 0.43
C GLY A 68 10.77 -4.67 1.36
N PHE A 69 9.51 -4.42 1.00
CA PHE A 69 8.37 -4.85 1.80
C PHE A 69 7.95 -6.28 1.44
N LYS A 70 7.54 -7.04 2.46
CA LYS A 70 6.96 -8.38 2.34
C LYS A 70 5.57 -8.39 2.93
N LYS A 71 4.60 -8.96 2.20
CA LYS A 71 3.26 -9.23 2.74
C LYS A 71 3.33 -10.29 3.82
N ILE A 72 2.92 -9.95 5.04
CA ILE A 72 2.93 -10.85 6.20
C ILE A 72 1.54 -11.44 6.45
N ARG A 73 0.48 -10.68 6.17
CA ARG A 73 -0.90 -11.13 6.35
C ARG A 73 -1.82 -10.47 5.33
N TYR A 74 -2.88 -11.17 4.96
CA TYR A 74 -4.00 -10.59 4.23
C TYR A 74 -5.28 -11.32 4.59
N PHE A 75 -6.40 -10.64 4.38
CA PHE A 75 -7.74 -11.20 4.47
C PHE A 75 -8.55 -10.64 3.32
N VAL A 76 -9.14 -11.50 2.49
CA VAL A 76 -9.95 -11.10 1.34
C VAL A 76 -11.27 -11.84 1.39
N ASP A 77 -12.36 -11.11 1.22
CA ASP A 77 -13.69 -11.70 1.05
C ASP A 77 -13.77 -12.32 -0.36
N LYS A 78 -14.00 -13.64 -0.43
CA LYS A 78 -14.05 -14.36 -1.72
C LYS A 78 -15.26 -14.02 -2.59
N LYS A 79 -16.34 -13.52 -1.99
CA LYS A 79 -17.56 -13.12 -2.70
C LYS A 79 -17.41 -11.71 -3.28
N TRP A 80 -16.78 -10.82 -2.53
CA TRP A 80 -16.68 -9.40 -2.91
C TRP A 80 -15.33 -9.01 -3.50
N HIS A 81 -14.34 -9.91 -3.43
CA HIS A 81 -13.01 -9.75 -4.02
C HIS A 81 -12.15 -8.61 -3.47
N TRP A 82 -12.53 -7.97 -2.37
CA TRP A 82 -11.71 -6.97 -1.68
C TRP A 82 -11.41 -7.39 -0.24
N GLY A 83 -10.46 -6.72 0.38
CA GLY A 83 -10.10 -6.89 1.79
C GLY A 83 -8.83 -6.13 2.09
N ASP A 84 -8.02 -6.61 3.04
CA ASP A 84 -6.86 -5.89 3.54
C ASP A 84 -5.59 -6.73 3.49
N ALA A 85 -4.45 -6.06 3.33
CA ALA A 85 -3.14 -6.66 3.44
C ALA A 85 -2.20 -5.83 4.31
N PHE A 86 -1.34 -6.54 5.06
CA PHE A 86 -0.32 -5.99 5.92
C PHE A 86 1.07 -6.39 5.41
N TYR A 87 1.91 -5.38 5.23
CA TYR A 87 3.27 -5.48 4.71
C TYR A 87 4.27 -4.94 5.73
N VAL A 88 5.44 -5.60 5.80
CA VAL A 88 6.56 -5.24 6.68
C VAL A 88 7.82 -5.12 5.86
N LYS A 89 8.61 -4.05 6.06
CA LYS A 89 9.91 -3.86 5.43
C LYS A 89 10.97 -4.77 6.08
N GLY A 90 11.79 -5.42 5.25
CA GLY A 90 12.91 -6.27 5.68
C GLY A 90 14.23 -5.52 5.83
#